data_AF-A0A126UZJ0-F1
#
_entry.id   AF-A0A126UZJ0-F1
#
_cell.length_a   1.000
_cell.length_b   1.000
_cell.length_c   1.000
_cell.angle_alpha   90.00
_cell.angle_beta   90.00
_cell.angle_gamma   90.00
#
_symmetry.space_group_name_H-M   'P 1'
#
loop_
_entity.id
_entity.type
_entity.pdbx_description
1 polymer ?
#
loop_
_entity_poly.entity_id
_entity_poly.type
_entity_poly.pdbx_seq_one_letter_code
_entity_poly.pdbx_strand_id
1 'polypeptide(L)'
;MAWFQIATVTAFAPVAQKGGQEEDVVRWRVHTLGLENSLSTQAWDGDWYRRAFDDEGLPWGASENEECRIDLIAQAWSVLSGLPADARALKALTSAGENLVDVPNRLILLLTPPFDKTDRDPGYIRAYPPGIRENGGQYTHAAVWLGLAYVAINEATSRIRFSTLSTPFDAPQSSKRQTSICASPMRWRGMGRAWALKRDRARRSRTRVRQWPP
;
A
#
# COMPACT_ATOMS: atom_id res chain seq x y z
N MET A 1 -3.26 7.64 -1.52
CA MET A 1 -1.90 7.85 -2.08
C MET A 1 -1.45 9.33 -2.06
N ALA A 2 -1.76 10.10 -1.02
CA ALA A 2 -1.34 11.52 -0.94
C ALA A 2 0.16 11.67 -0.60
N TRP A 3 0.66 10.88 0.36
CA TRP A 3 2.07 10.89 0.74
C TRP A 3 3.04 10.64 -0.42
N PHE A 4 2.70 9.73 -1.32
CA PHE A 4 3.54 9.45 -2.49
C PHE A 4 3.57 10.61 -3.49
N GLN A 5 2.48 11.36 -3.64
CA GLN A 5 2.46 12.57 -4.46
C GLN A 5 3.33 13.66 -3.83
N ILE A 6 3.25 13.83 -2.51
CA ILE A 6 4.15 14.73 -1.76
C ILE A 6 5.61 14.32 -1.99
N ALA A 7 5.95 13.03 -1.83
CA ALA A 7 7.29 12.52 -2.09
C ALA A 7 7.79 12.82 -3.50
N THR A 8 6.92 12.61 -4.49
CA THR A 8 7.22 12.87 -5.90
C THR A 8 7.49 14.35 -6.13
N VAL A 9 6.62 15.24 -5.63
CA VAL A 9 6.81 16.69 -5.80
C VAL A 9 8.07 17.16 -5.06
N THR A 10 8.31 16.69 -3.83
CA THR A 10 9.52 17.02 -3.06
C THR A 10 10.79 16.63 -3.82
N ALA A 11 10.81 15.45 -4.43
CA ALA A 11 11.97 14.96 -5.19
C ALA A 11 12.17 15.68 -6.53
N PHE A 12 11.09 15.97 -7.26
CA PHE A 12 11.17 16.46 -8.64
C PHE A 12 11.07 17.98 -8.77
N ALA A 13 10.49 18.70 -7.80
CA ALA A 13 10.38 20.16 -7.87
C ALA A 13 11.74 20.87 -8.05
N PRO A 14 12.84 20.48 -7.35
CA PRO A 14 14.16 21.08 -7.59
C PRO A 14 14.70 20.83 -9.00
N VAL A 15 14.37 19.68 -9.60
CA VAL A 15 14.79 19.33 -10.97
C VAL A 15 14.00 20.16 -11.98
N ALA A 16 12.69 20.25 -11.82
CA ALA A 16 11.82 21.07 -12.67
C ALA A 16 12.18 22.55 -12.60
N GLN A 17 12.51 23.06 -11.41
CA GLN A 17 12.98 24.43 -11.22
C GLN A 17 14.27 24.71 -12.00
N LYS A 18 15.25 23.80 -11.93
CA LYS A 18 16.48 23.90 -12.74
C LYS A 18 16.22 23.82 -14.25
N GLY A 19 15.13 23.17 -14.65
CA GLY A 19 14.66 23.09 -16.03
C GLY A 19 13.83 24.30 -16.49
N GLY A 20 13.70 25.34 -15.68
CA GLY A 20 12.93 26.55 -16.01
C GLY A 20 11.41 26.40 -15.89
N GLN A 21 10.91 25.33 -15.26
CA GLN A 21 9.48 25.05 -15.11
C GLN A 21 8.91 25.66 -13.83
N GLU A 22 9.10 26.97 -13.63
CA GLU A 22 8.77 27.65 -12.37
C GLU A 22 7.27 27.65 -12.05
N GLU A 23 6.42 27.88 -13.06
CA GLU A 23 4.95 27.87 -12.89
C GLU A 23 4.43 26.49 -12.45
N ASP A 24 4.96 25.42 -13.03
CA ASP A 24 4.62 24.05 -12.66
C ASP A 24 5.05 23.74 -11.22
N VAL A 25 6.26 24.15 -10.81
CA VAL A 25 6.76 23.98 -9.44
C VAL A 25 5.87 24.69 -8.43
N VAL A 26 5.43 25.92 -8.72
CA VAL A 26 4.50 26.64 -7.86
C VAL A 26 3.18 25.89 -7.75
N ARG A 27 2.60 25.46 -8.89
CA ARG A 27 1.35 24.69 -8.91
C ARG A 27 1.45 23.39 -8.10
N TRP A 28 2.55 22.65 -8.24
CA TRP A 28 2.77 21.40 -7.52
C TRP A 28 2.93 21.62 -6.01
N ARG A 29 3.64 22.68 -5.59
CA ARG A 29 3.79 23.01 -4.16
C ARG A 29 2.47 23.44 -3.53
N VAL A 30 1.65 24.21 -4.24
CA VAL A 30 0.29 24.55 -3.78
C VAL A 30 -0.55 23.29 -3.62
N HIS A 31 -0.45 22.35 -4.57
CA HIS A 31 -1.12 21.06 -4.48
C HIS A 31 -0.68 20.24 -3.27
N THR A 32 0.63 20.15 -2.98
CA THR A 32 1.11 19.41 -1.80
C THR A 32 0.63 20.01 -0.49
N LEU A 33 0.55 21.34 -0.38
CA LEU A 33 -0.03 22.00 0.80
C LEU A 33 -1.50 21.58 1.01
N GLY A 34 -2.27 21.49 -0.07
CA GLY A 34 -3.65 20.98 -0.02
C GLY A 34 -3.73 19.52 0.43
N LEU A 35 -2.80 18.68 -0.02
CA LEU A 35 -2.69 17.30 0.42
C LEU A 35 -2.32 17.19 1.90
N GLU A 36 -1.35 17.97 2.38
CA GLU A 36 -0.93 17.99 3.80
C GLU A 36 -2.09 18.41 4.73
N ASN A 37 -2.86 19.43 4.33
CA ASN A 37 -4.06 19.83 5.07
C ASN A 37 -5.11 18.71 5.09
N SER A 38 -5.33 18.04 3.97
CA SER A 38 -6.29 16.92 3.89
C SER A 38 -5.83 15.72 4.72
N LEU A 39 -4.53 15.44 4.73
CA LEU A 39 -3.93 14.36 5.51
C LEU A 39 -4.09 14.59 7.01
N SER A 40 -3.91 15.83 7.46
CA SER A 40 -4.00 16.19 8.88
C SER A 40 -5.43 16.34 9.41
N THR A 41 -6.39 16.65 8.54
CA THR A 41 -7.79 16.92 8.95
C THR A 41 -8.76 15.78 8.61
N GLN A 42 -8.62 15.15 7.44
CA GLN A 42 -9.55 14.15 6.93
C GLN A 42 -8.96 12.74 6.97
N ALA A 43 -7.66 12.58 6.73
CA ALA A 43 -7.05 11.25 6.71
C ALA A 43 -6.52 10.78 8.07
N TRP A 44 -6.46 11.65 9.08
CA TRP A 44 -6.00 11.27 10.41
C TRP A 44 -7.10 10.59 11.22
N ASP A 45 -6.83 9.39 11.73
CA ASP A 45 -7.81 8.60 12.49
C ASP A 45 -7.56 8.61 14.01
N GLY A 46 -6.59 9.41 14.48
CA GLY A 46 -6.26 9.54 15.91
C GLY A 46 -4.93 8.89 16.28
N ASP A 47 -4.68 7.68 15.80
CA ASP A 47 -3.44 6.91 16.03
C ASP A 47 -2.63 6.66 14.75
N TRP A 48 -3.31 6.56 13.60
CA TRP A 48 -2.71 6.33 12.28
C TRP A 48 -3.47 7.05 11.17
N TYR A 49 -2.94 7.00 9.94
CA TYR A 49 -3.60 7.54 8.76
C TYR A 49 -4.51 6.50 8.11
N ARG A 50 -5.68 6.95 7.68
CA ARG A 50 -6.61 6.20 6.84
C ARG A 50 -5.96 5.85 5.52
N ARG A 51 -6.27 4.66 5.02
CA ARG A 51 -5.74 4.13 3.76
C ARG A 51 -6.33 4.85 2.56
N ALA A 52 -7.66 4.94 2.53
CA ALA A 52 -8.45 5.41 1.39
C ALA A 52 -9.87 5.73 1.83
N PHE A 53 -10.64 6.29 0.90
CA PHE A 53 -12.09 6.43 0.98
C PHE A 53 -12.68 5.70 -0.24
N ASP A 54 -13.83 5.05 -0.07
CA ASP A 54 -14.58 4.47 -1.19
C ASP A 54 -15.43 5.52 -1.93
N ASP A 55 -16.22 5.08 -2.91
CA ASP A 55 -17.02 5.95 -3.77
C ASP A 55 -18.13 6.68 -2.98
N GLU A 56 -18.56 6.14 -1.85
CA GLU A 56 -19.49 6.75 -0.90
C GLU A 56 -18.80 7.66 0.12
N GLY A 57 -17.47 7.77 0.07
CA GLY A 57 -16.68 8.59 0.99
C GLY A 57 -16.45 7.96 2.37
N LEU A 58 -16.73 6.66 2.52
CA LEU A 58 -16.47 5.94 3.76
C LEU A 58 -15.00 5.50 3.82
N PRO A 59 -14.35 5.60 4.99
CA PRO A 59 -12.94 5.31 5.11
C PRO A 59 -12.64 3.80 5.10
N TRP A 60 -11.44 3.49 4.63
CA TRP A 60 -10.73 2.23 4.85
C TRP A 60 -9.45 2.53 5.65
N GLY A 61 -8.98 1.58 6.46
CA GLY A 61 -7.84 1.82 7.34
C GLY A 61 -8.21 2.71 8.53
N ALA A 62 -9.46 2.64 8.99
CA ALA A 62 -9.93 3.33 10.18
C ALA A 62 -10.15 2.36 11.34
N SER A 63 -9.92 2.85 12.56
CA SER A 63 -10.13 2.17 13.85
C SER A 63 -11.52 1.58 14.02
N GLU A 64 -12.54 2.22 13.44
CA GLU A 64 -13.93 1.77 13.42
C GLU A 64 -14.21 0.62 12.43
N ASN A 65 -13.29 0.33 11.51
CA ASN A 65 -13.50 -0.76 10.56
C ASN A 65 -13.25 -2.12 11.22
N GLU A 66 -14.16 -3.08 10.98
CA GLU A 66 -13.99 -4.47 11.42
C GLU A 66 -12.88 -5.21 10.65
N GLU A 67 -12.72 -4.87 9.37
CA GLU A 67 -11.70 -5.41 8.46
C GLU A 67 -10.91 -4.24 7.84
N CYS A 68 -9.63 -4.46 7.51
CA CYS A 68 -8.70 -3.42 7.05
C CYS A 68 -8.70 -2.19 7.99
N ARG A 69 -8.57 -2.44 9.28
CA ARG A 69 -8.55 -1.40 10.31
C ARG A 69 -7.29 -0.53 10.24
N ILE A 70 -6.16 -1.14 9.93
CA ILE A 70 -4.90 -0.43 9.69
C ILE A 70 -4.20 -1.04 8.47
N ASP A 71 -3.51 -0.17 7.74
CA ASP A 71 -2.76 -0.44 6.52
C ASP A 71 -1.31 -0.01 6.71
N LEU A 72 -0.36 -0.70 6.07
CA LEU A 72 1.06 -0.40 6.19
C LEU A 72 1.52 0.78 5.32
N ILE A 73 0.91 0.93 4.14
CA ILE A 73 1.44 1.80 3.08
C ILE A 73 1.38 3.26 3.53
N ALA A 74 0.23 3.73 4.02
CA ALA A 74 0.05 5.13 4.41
C ALA A 74 1.00 5.53 5.56
N GLN A 75 1.27 4.62 6.49
CA GLN A 75 2.10 4.92 7.67
C GLN A 75 3.58 4.92 7.34
N ALA A 76 4.05 4.00 6.50
CA ALA A 76 5.43 4.04 6.04
C ALA A 76 5.68 5.29 5.19
N TRP A 77 4.75 5.63 4.28
CA TRP A 77 4.91 6.79 3.41
C TRP A 77 4.72 8.14 4.11
N SER A 78 4.07 8.22 5.27
CA SER A 78 4.05 9.48 6.05
C SER A 78 5.45 9.91 6.47
N VAL A 79 6.33 8.94 6.73
CA VAL A 79 7.75 9.17 7.05
C VAL A 79 8.62 9.29 5.79
N LEU A 80 8.34 8.50 4.75
CA LEU A 80 9.13 8.48 3.51
C LEU A 80 8.75 9.60 2.52
N SER A 81 7.85 10.51 2.88
CA SER A 81 7.33 11.57 2.01
C SER A 81 8.36 12.65 1.65
N GLY A 82 9.55 12.64 2.28
CA GLY A 82 10.55 13.69 2.14
C GLY A 82 10.25 14.96 2.95
N LEU A 83 9.09 15.02 3.61
CA LEU A 83 8.82 16.00 4.65
C LEU A 83 9.44 15.54 5.99
N PRO A 84 9.76 16.47 6.91
CA PRO A 84 10.14 16.10 8.27
C PRO A 84 9.05 15.27 8.94
N ALA A 85 9.43 14.14 9.57
CA ALA A 85 8.48 13.31 10.30
C ALA A 85 7.99 14.05 11.56
N ASP A 86 6.69 14.35 11.60
CA ASP A 86 6.04 14.99 12.74
C ASP A 86 5.56 13.96 13.78
N ALA A 87 4.96 14.42 14.87
CA ALA A 87 4.45 13.55 15.93
C ALA A 87 3.39 12.56 15.44
N ARG A 88 2.59 12.90 14.42
CA ARG A 88 1.57 12.02 13.87
C ARG A 88 2.19 10.93 13.00
N ALA A 89 3.16 11.27 12.15
CA ALA A 89 3.91 10.31 11.35
C ALA A 89 4.64 9.29 12.23
N LEU A 90 5.24 9.75 13.34
CA LEU A 90 5.87 8.85 14.32
C LEU A 90 4.84 7.93 14.98
N LYS A 91 3.70 8.48 15.43
CA LYS A 91 2.62 7.70 16.05
C LYS A 91 2.01 6.67 15.09
N ALA A 92 1.82 7.03 13.83
CA ALA A 92 1.34 6.15 12.78
C ALA A 92 2.31 4.99 12.54
N LEU A 93 3.63 5.28 12.51
CA LEU A 93 4.66 4.26 12.32
C LEU A 93 4.75 3.30 13.52
N THR A 94 4.63 3.82 14.75
CA THR A 94 4.53 2.99 15.96
C THR A 94 3.32 2.07 15.88
N SER A 95 2.15 2.61 15.53
CA SER A 95 0.91 1.83 15.38
C SER A 95 1.03 0.74 14.32
N ALA A 96 1.70 1.03 13.19
CA ALA A 96 2.00 0.03 12.17
C ALA A 96 2.89 -1.08 12.74
N GLY A 97 3.94 -0.74 13.50
CA GLY A 97 4.80 -1.70 14.17
C GLY A 97 4.05 -2.63 15.12
N GLU A 98 3.17 -2.06 15.94
CA GLU A 98 2.40 -2.80 16.95
C GLU A 98 1.34 -3.73 16.35
N ASN A 99 0.70 -3.31 15.26
CA ASN A 99 -0.45 -4.04 14.69
C ASN A 99 -0.09 -4.93 13.51
N LEU A 100 0.96 -4.60 12.76
CA LEU A 100 1.27 -5.23 11.46
C LEU A 100 2.53 -6.08 11.49
N VAL A 101 3.34 -6.03 12.55
CA VAL A 101 4.53 -6.89 12.71
C VAL A 101 4.18 -8.09 13.60
N ASP A 102 3.99 -9.24 12.96
CA ASP A 102 3.76 -10.52 13.62
C ASP A 102 5.11 -11.23 13.83
N VAL A 103 5.73 -10.97 14.97
CA VAL A 103 7.03 -11.54 15.33
C VAL A 103 6.99 -13.08 15.42
N PRO A 104 6.00 -13.71 16.10
CA PRO A 104 5.92 -15.17 16.17
C PRO A 104 5.88 -15.86 14.80
N ASN A 105 5.12 -15.32 13.85
CA ASN A 105 5.01 -15.90 12.50
C ASN A 105 6.07 -15.35 11.52
N ARG A 106 6.89 -14.40 11.99
CA ARG A 106 7.88 -13.66 11.20
C ARG A 106 7.29 -12.98 9.96
N LEU A 107 6.14 -12.32 10.14
CA LEU A 107 5.43 -11.64 9.07
C LEU A 107 5.33 -10.14 9.31
N ILE A 108 5.38 -9.37 8.22
CA ILE A 108 4.99 -7.96 8.19
C ILE A 108 3.77 -7.85 7.27
N LEU A 109 2.60 -7.69 7.86
CA LEU A 109 1.30 -7.72 7.19
C LEU A 109 1.06 -6.40 6.45
N LEU A 110 0.44 -6.48 5.27
CA LEU A 110 0.06 -5.28 4.52
C LEU A 110 -1.08 -4.49 5.19
N LEU A 111 -2.01 -5.20 5.79
CA LEU A 111 -3.17 -4.66 6.50
C LEU A 111 -3.70 -5.70 7.48
N THR A 112 -4.46 -5.26 8.49
CA THR A 112 -5.14 -6.17 9.42
C THR A 112 -6.41 -5.55 10.01
N PRO A 113 -7.46 -6.34 10.32
CA PRO A 113 -7.68 -7.71 9.84
C PRO A 113 -7.82 -7.78 8.30
N PRO A 114 -7.59 -8.94 7.66
CA PRO A 114 -7.86 -9.09 6.23
C PRO A 114 -9.36 -8.98 5.92
N PHE A 115 -9.68 -8.69 4.67
CA PHE A 115 -11.04 -8.72 4.16
C PHE A 115 -11.55 -10.16 4.02
N ASP A 116 -12.74 -10.45 4.52
CA ASP A 116 -13.41 -11.75 4.41
C ASP A 116 -14.91 -11.53 4.17
N LYS A 117 -15.57 -10.92 5.14
CA LYS A 117 -17.03 -10.85 5.26
C LYS A 117 -17.61 -9.46 5.04
N THR A 118 -16.79 -8.44 4.80
CA THR A 118 -17.29 -7.09 4.56
C THR A 118 -18.34 -7.04 3.44
N ASP A 119 -19.42 -6.28 3.70
CA ASP A 119 -20.49 -5.99 2.74
C ASP A 119 -20.11 -4.85 1.78
N ARG A 120 -19.10 -4.04 2.13
CA ARG A 120 -18.55 -2.98 1.26
C ARG A 120 -17.55 -3.60 0.30
N ASP A 121 -17.52 -3.16 -0.97
CA ASP A 121 -16.56 -3.68 -1.95
C ASP A 121 -15.18 -3.00 -1.79
N PRO A 122 -14.13 -3.71 -1.33
CA PRO A 122 -12.79 -3.13 -1.25
C PRO A 122 -12.03 -3.23 -2.60
N GLY A 123 -12.72 -3.68 -3.66
CA GLY A 123 -12.19 -3.90 -4.99
C GLY A 123 -11.43 -5.22 -5.13
N TYR A 124 -10.47 -5.25 -6.06
CA TYR A 124 -9.76 -6.48 -6.46
C TYR A 124 -9.02 -7.18 -5.31
N ILE A 125 -8.72 -6.48 -4.21
CA ILE A 125 -8.07 -7.06 -3.04
C ILE A 125 -8.86 -8.24 -2.45
N ARG A 126 -10.21 -8.23 -2.58
CA ARG A 126 -11.08 -9.32 -2.14
C ARG A 126 -10.99 -10.58 -3.01
N ALA A 127 -10.36 -10.51 -4.19
CA ALA A 127 -10.14 -11.68 -5.02
C ALA A 127 -9.13 -12.66 -4.39
N TYR A 128 -8.36 -12.22 -3.39
CA TYR A 128 -7.44 -13.07 -2.64
C TYR A 128 -8.08 -13.56 -1.33
N PRO A 129 -7.87 -14.84 -0.95
CA PRO A 129 -8.27 -15.32 0.37
C PRO A 129 -7.66 -14.49 1.51
N PRO A 130 -8.30 -14.44 2.69
CA PRO A 130 -7.78 -13.74 3.85
C PRO A 130 -6.35 -14.20 4.21
N GLY A 131 -5.45 -13.25 4.47
CA GLY A 131 -4.04 -13.50 4.79
C GLY A 131 -3.14 -13.78 3.59
N ILE A 132 -3.66 -13.73 2.36
CA ILE A 132 -2.89 -14.03 1.14
C ILE A 132 -2.61 -12.76 0.35
N ARG A 133 -1.32 -12.59 0.01
CA ARG A 133 -0.80 -11.49 -0.82
C ARG A 133 -1.31 -10.12 -0.33
N GLU A 134 -2.01 -9.37 -1.18
CA GLU A 134 -2.51 -8.03 -0.88
C GLU A 134 -3.62 -8.04 0.19
N ASN A 135 -4.34 -9.16 0.40
CA ASN A 135 -5.39 -9.26 1.40
C ASN A 135 -4.84 -9.67 2.78
N GLY A 136 -4.06 -8.78 3.40
CA GLY A 136 -3.52 -8.97 4.75
C GLY A 136 -2.37 -9.98 4.85
N GLY A 137 -1.80 -10.43 3.73
CA GLY A 137 -0.56 -11.19 3.72
C GLY A 137 0.68 -10.29 3.81
N GLN A 138 1.86 -10.90 3.86
CA GLN A 138 3.11 -10.15 3.72
C GLN A 138 3.32 -9.73 2.26
N TYR A 139 3.43 -8.42 2.07
CA TYR A 139 3.78 -7.81 0.80
C TYR A 139 5.20 -7.22 0.90
N THR A 140 6.19 -7.91 0.33
CA THR A 140 7.62 -7.61 0.57
C THR A 140 7.98 -6.15 0.30
N HIS A 141 7.42 -5.50 -0.72
CA HIS A 141 7.68 -4.07 -0.94
C HIS A 141 7.18 -3.18 0.21
N ALA A 142 6.01 -3.47 0.77
CA ALA A 142 5.47 -2.68 1.88
C ALA A 142 6.26 -2.93 3.16
N ALA A 143 6.69 -4.18 3.39
CA ALA A 143 7.62 -4.50 4.47
C ALA A 143 8.92 -3.69 4.34
N VAL A 144 9.52 -3.64 3.15
CA VAL A 144 10.72 -2.83 2.90
C VAL A 144 10.48 -1.34 3.19
N TRP A 145 9.33 -0.79 2.83
CA TRP A 145 9.01 0.60 3.18
C TRP A 145 8.93 0.83 4.69
N LEU A 146 8.36 -0.11 5.45
CA LEU A 146 8.38 -0.04 6.92
C LEU A 146 9.81 -0.02 7.46
N GLY A 147 10.67 -0.91 6.97
CA GLY A 147 12.09 -0.93 7.34
C GLY A 147 12.81 0.38 7.01
N LEU A 148 12.58 0.93 5.81
CA LEU A 148 13.13 2.22 5.39
C LEU A 148 12.62 3.37 6.25
N ALA A 149 11.36 3.34 6.68
CA ALA A 149 10.79 4.36 7.55
C ALA A 149 11.45 4.34 8.95
N TYR A 150 11.66 3.16 9.54
CA TYR A 150 12.44 3.03 10.78
C TYR A 150 13.89 3.52 10.61
N VAL A 151 14.45 3.32 9.40
CA VAL A 151 15.73 3.92 9.04
C VAL A 151 15.66 5.44 9.01
N ALA A 152 14.67 6.03 8.34
CA ALA A 152 14.54 7.48 8.24
C ALA A 152 14.45 8.18 9.61
N ILE A 153 13.81 7.58 10.61
CA ILE A 153 13.63 8.19 11.95
C ILE A 153 14.71 7.81 12.98
N ASN A 154 15.77 7.12 12.55
CA ASN A 154 16.86 6.65 13.42
C ASN A 154 16.42 5.77 14.60
N GLU A 155 15.40 4.93 14.42
CA GLU A 155 14.87 4.10 15.48
C GLU A 155 15.55 2.71 15.49
N ALA A 156 16.58 2.58 16.32
CA ALA A 156 17.51 1.45 16.32
C ALA A 156 16.86 0.09 16.60
N THR A 157 15.87 0.04 17.50
CA THR A 157 15.29 -1.21 17.97
C THR A 157 14.42 -1.86 16.89
N SER A 158 13.54 -1.10 16.23
CA SER A 158 12.71 -1.65 15.14
C SER A 158 13.51 -1.90 13.87
N ARG A 159 14.62 -1.18 13.62
CA ARG A 159 15.57 -1.54 12.54
C ARG A 159 16.10 -2.97 12.68
N ILE A 160 16.52 -3.35 13.90
CA ILE A 160 17.04 -4.69 14.20
C ILE A 160 15.93 -5.75 14.12
N ARG A 161 14.71 -5.43 14.58
CA ARG A 161 13.55 -6.32 14.42
C ARG A 161 13.22 -6.52 12.94
N PHE A 162 13.20 -5.46 12.14
CA PHE A 162 12.94 -5.54 10.70
C PHE A 162 13.97 -6.40 9.97
N SER A 163 15.27 -6.21 10.25
CA SER A 163 16.33 -6.98 9.60
C SER A 163 16.19 -8.48 9.88
N THR A 164 15.94 -8.85 11.15
CA THR A 164 15.78 -10.26 11.56
C THR A 164 14.53 -10.93 10.99
N LEU A 165 13.49 -10.16 10.66
CA LEU A 165 12.26 -10.66 10.04
C LEU A 165 12.38 -10.80 8.52
N SER A 166 13.17 -9.93 7.88
CA SER A 166 13.19 -9.81 6.41
C SER A 166 14.31 -10.61 5.73
N THR A 167 15.36 -10.99 6.46
CA THR A 167 16.46 -11.82 5.94
C THR A 167 16.16 -13.31 6.13
N PRO A 168 16.24 -14.14 5.06
CA PRO A 168 16.10 -15.59 5.19
C PRO A 168 17.22 -16.23 6.03
N PHE A 169 18.35 -15.54 6.16
CA PHE A 169 19.58 -16.09 6.75
C PHE A 169 19.53 -16.21 8.28
N ASP A 170 18.72 -15.37 8.95
CA ASP A 170 18.57 -15.35 10.42
C ASP A 170 17.41 -16.23 10.91
N ALA A 171 16.83 -17.05 10.03
CA ALA A 171 15.86 -18.05 10.44
C ALA A 171 16.53 -19.10 11.33
N PRO A 172 16.06 -19.38 12.57
CA PRO A 172 16.51 -20.56 13.28
C PRO A 172 16.24 -21.76 12.37
N GLN A 173 17.29 -22.54 12.07
CA GLN A 173 17.17 -23.76 11.26
C GLN A 173 16.26 -24.73 12.00
N SER A 174 14.95 -24.67 11.70
CA SER A 174 14.03 -25.69 12.19
C SER A 174 14.40 -27.00 11.50
N SER A 175 14.63 -28.06 12.27
CA SER A 175 15.05 -29.39 11.82
C SER A 175 13.98 -30.15 11.00
N LYS A 176 12.95 -29.46 10.50
CA LYS A 176 11.94 -30.04 9.62
C LYS A 176 12.11 -29.49 8.22
N ARG A 177 12.67 -30.34 7.36
CA ARG A 177 12.83 -30.18 5.91
C ARG A 177 11.70 -29.36 5.29
N GLN A 178 12.03 -28.15 4.84
CA GLN A 178 11.22 -27.41 3.88
C GLN A 178 11.61 -27.87 2.47
N THR A 179 11.34 -29.15 2.16
CA THR A 179 11.41 -29.68 0.78
C THR A 179 10.02 -30.07 0.35
N SER A 180 9.26 -29.08 -0.12
CA SER A 180 8.16 -29.24 -1.06
C SER A 180 7.69 -27.85 -1.50
N ILE A 181 8.57 -27.10 -2.16
CA ILE A 181 8.09 -26.16 -3.18
C ILE A 181 7.50 -27.05 -4.26
N CYS A 182 6.18 -26.93 -4.50
CA CYS A 182 5.45 -27.65 -5.54
C CYS A 182 6.11 -27.49 -6.92
N ALA A 183 7.07 -28.35 -7.23
CA ALA A 183 7.42 -28.75 -8.58
C ALA A 183 6.67 -30.05 -8.87
N SER A 184 5.35 -29.95 -9.04
CA SER A 184 4.58 -30.94 -9.79
C SER A 184 4.18 -30.29 -11.10
N PRO A 185 4.47 -30.90 -12.27
CA PRO A 185 4.07 -30.34 -13.55
C PRO A 185 2.55 -30.45 -13.66
N MET A 186 1.85 -29.38 -13.32
CA MET A 186 0.41 -29.32 -13.50
C MET A 186 0.12 -29.25 -15.00
N ARG A 187 -0.24 -30.40 -15.59
CA ARG A 187 -0.76 -30.51 -16.95
C ARG A 187 -2.04 -29.66 -17.05
N TRP A 188 -1.91 -28.48 -17.63
CA TRP A 188 -3.04 -27.67 -18.09
C TRP A 188 -3.76 -28.41 -19.23
N ARG A 189 -4.85 -29.12 -18.91
CA ARG A 189 -5.86 -29.52 -19.90
C ARG A 189 -7.12 -28.70 -19.67
N GLY A 190 -7.47 -27.89 -20.66
CA GLY A 190 -8.87 -27.49 -20.90
C GLY A 190 -9.34 -26.18 -20.29
N MET A 191 -8.80 -25.03 -20.71
CA MET A 191 -9.48 -23.72 -20.57
C MET A 191 -9.27 -22.82 -21.80
N GLY A 192 -9.16 -23.42 -23.00
CA GLY A 192 -8.96 -22.69 -24.26
C GLY A 192 -10.22 -22.08 -24.89
N ARG A 193 -11.43 -22.31 -24.35
CA ARG A 193 -12.68 -21.89 -25.02
C ARG A 193 -13.42 -20.72 -24.36
N ALA A 194 -13.14 -20.41 -23.09
CA ALA A 194 -13.82 -19.32 -22.36
C ALA A 194 -13.21 -17.93 -22.63
N TRP A 195 -11.93 -17.86 -23.03
CA TRP A 195 -11.23 -16.60 -23.30
C TRP A 195 -11.52 -16.00 -24.69
N ALA A 196 -11.92 -16.81 -25.68
CA ALA A 196 -12.20 -16.35 -27.03
C ALA A 196 -13.54 -15.59 -27.13
N LEU A 197 -14.56 -16.00 -26.35
CA LEU A 197 -15.91 -15.42 -26.40
C LEU A 197 -16.03 -14.03 -25.73
N LYS A 198 -15.16 -13.69 -24.76
CA LYS A 198 -15.14 -12.35 -24.13
C LYS A 198 -14.43 -11.28 -24.97
N ARG A 199 -13.46 -11.66 -25.82
CA ARG A 199 -12.74 -10.71 -26.70
C ARG A 199 -13.61 -10.20 -27.87
N ASP A 200 -14.52 -11.00 -28.39
CA ASP A 200 -15.38 -10.61 -29.51
C ASP A 200 -16.51 -9.62 -29.12
N ARG A 201 -16.98 -9.64 -27.86
CA ARG A 201 -17.96 -8.65 -27.37
C ARG A 201 -17.35 -7.26 -27.18
N ALA A 202 -16.09 -7.17 -26.76
CA ALA A 202 -15.40 -5.89 -26.55
C ALA A 202 -14.97 -5.21 -27.86
N ARG A 203 -14.90 -5.95 -28.97
CA ARG A 203 -14.52 -5.41 -30.29
C ARG A 203 -15.71 -4.83 -31.07
N ARG A 204 -16.95 -5.24 -30.76
CA ARG A 204 -18.17 -4.79 -31.45
C ARG A 204 -18.81 -3.51 -30.87
N SER A 205 -18.31 -2.99 -29.74
CA SER A 205 -18.83 -1.76 -29.12
C SER A 205 -18.01 -0.50 -29.40
N ARG A 206 -16.92 -0.59 -30.19
CA ARG A 206 -16.01 0.54 -30.47
C ARG A 206 -16.28 1.31 -31.77
N THR A 207 -17.36 1.03 -32.49
CA THR A 207 -17.78 1.79 -33.68
C THR A 207 -19.09 2.55 -33.41
N ARG A 208 -18.99 3.67 -32.70
CA ARG A 208 -19.93 4.79 -32.84
C ARG A 208 -19.26 6.07 -32.31
N VAL A 209 -18.49 6.71 -33.18
CA VAL A 209 -18.02 8.09 -33.01
C VAL A 209 -19.25 9.00 -33.14
N ARG A 210 -19.54 9.81 -32.12
CA ARG A 210 -20.46 10.95 -32.22
C ARG A 210 -19.64 12.23 -32.27
N GLN A 211 -19.72 12.92 -33.40
CA GLN A 211 -19.28 14.31 -33.56
C GLN A 211 -20.23 15.23 -32.78
N TRP A 212 -19.69 16.25 -32.12
CA TRP A 212 -20.46 17.37 -31.54
C TRP A 212 -20.38 18.56 -32.52
N PRO A 213 -21.49 19.25 -32.83
CA PRO A 213 -21.49 20.44 -33.70
C PRO A 213 -21.08 21.71 -32.89
N PRO A 214 -20.82 22.85 -33.57
CA PRO A 214 -19.76 23.80 -33.26
C PRO A 214 -19.99 24.66 -32.01
#